data_AF-A0A382ADS7-F1
#
_entry.id   AF-A0A382ADS7-F1
#
_cell.length_a   1.000
_cell.length_b   1.000
_cell.length_c   1.000
_cell.angle_alpha   90.00
_cell.angle_beta   90.00
_cell.angle_gamma   90.00
#
_symmetry.space_group_name_H-M   'P 1'
#
loop_
_entity.id
_entity.type
_entity.pdbx_description
1 polymer ?
#
loop_
_entity_poly.entity_id
_entity_poly.type
_entity_poly.pdbx_seq_one_letter_code
_entity_poly.pdbx_strand_id
1 'polypeptide(L)'
;VLEIAKSGQATGCKEALFTLGDKPELRYREAREALEEMGYASTLEYLAAMSRLVFEETGLLPHLNPGVISASEISMLREVSVSMGIMLETSSYRLSEKGGCHYGSPDKLPEVRLDTIAEAGRQKVPFTSGILIGIGETRQERIESLLALRKLHEEFGHIQEIIVQNFRAKADTKMAHAPEPDIAELCWSIAVA
;
A
#
# COMPACT_ATOMS: atom_id res chain seq x y z
N VAL A 1 -16.66 -6.18 -9.44
CA VAL A 1 -15.40 -5.62 -10.00
C VAL A 1 -15.58 -5.12 -11.45
N LEU A 2 -16.00 -5.97 -12.39
CA LEU A 2 -16.07 -5.59 -13.82
C LEU A 2 -16.96 -4.39 -14.15
N GLU A 3 -18.10 -4.24 -13.48
CA GLU A 3 -18.99 -3.09 -13.71
C GLU A 3 -18.28 -1.75 -13.44
N ILE A 4 -17.54 -1.67 -12.33
CA ILE A 4 -16.74 -0.50 -11.95
C ILE A 4 -15.64 -0.27 -12.99
N ALA A 5 -14.93 -1.33 -13.40
CA ALA A 5 -13.88 -1.24 -14.40
C ALA A 5 -14.42 -0.76 -15.77
N LYS A 6 -15.57 -1.27 -16.23
CA LYS A 6 -16.20 -0.82 -17.47
C LYS A 6 -16.66 0.64 -17.39
N SER A 7 -17.14 1.08 -16.23
CA SER A 7 -17.45 2.49 -15.99
C SER A 7 -16.21 3.37 -16.09
N GLY A 8 -15.09 2.98 -15.45
CA GLY A 8 -13.81 3.68 -15.56
C GLY A 8 -13.26 3.71 -17.00
N GLN A 9 -13.34 2.59 -17.72
CA GLN A 9 -12.95 2.53 -19.13
C GLN A 9 -13.76 3.52 -19.97
N ALA A 10 -15.08 3.58 -19.78
CA ALA A 10 -15.98 4.47 -20.51
C ALA A 10 -15.69 5.96 -20.25
N THR A 11 -15.14 6.32 -19.08
CA THR A 11 -14.72 7.69 -18.75
C THR A 11 -13.28 8.00 -19.14
N GLY A 12 -12.57 7.04 -19.75
CA GLY A 12 -11.22 7.22 -20.26
C GLY A 12 -10.09 6.92 -19.26
N CYS A 13 -10.39 6.27 -18.12
CA CYS A 13 -9.37 5.75 -17.22
C CYS A 13 -8.38 4.84 -17.98
N LYS A 14 -7.14 4.81 -17.49
CA LYS A 14 -6.06 3.97 -18.03
C LYS A 14 -5.62 2.89 -17.05
N GLU A 15 -5.77 3.16 -15.77
CA GLU A 15 -5.37 2.27 -14.69
C GLU A 15 -6.56 1.94 -13.79
N ALA A 16 -6.55 0.72 -13.25
CA ALA A 16 -7.46 0.28 -12.20
C ALA A 16 -6.63 0.00 -10.94
N LEU A 17 -6.76 0.86 -9.93
CA LEU A 17 -6.09 0.71 -8.65
C LEU A 17 -6.89 -0.23 -7.74
N PHE A 18 -6.30 -1.35 -7.36
CA PHE A 18 -6.85 -2.28 -6.39
C PHE A 18 -6.25 -2.01 -5.01
N THR A 19 -7.08 -1.56 -4.07
CA THR A 19 -6.69 -1.33 -2.67
C THR A 19 -7.44 -2.29 -1.76
N LEU A 20 -6.73 -2.98 -0.87
CA LEU A 20 -7.30 -3.96 0.03
C LEU A 20 -6.66 -3.90 1.42
N GLY A 21 -7.34 -4.51 2.40
CA GLY A 21 -6.76 -4.78 3.71
C GLY A 21 -5.83 -5.99 3.67
N ASP A 22 -4.97 -6.12 4.68
CA ASP A 22 -3.98 -7.19 4.75
C ASP A 22 -4.62 -8.52 5.18
N LYS A 23 -4.64 -9.48 4.25
CA LYS A 23 -5.05 -10.89 4.43
C LYS A 23 -6.20 -11.09 5.43
N PRO A 24 -7.38 -10.47 5.18
CA PRO A 24 -8.51 -10.50 6.12
C PRO A 24 -8.96 -11.93 6.48
N GLU A 25 -8.77 -12.90 5.59
CA GLU A 25 -9.07 -14.32 5.78
C GLU A 25 -8.32 -14.97 6.95
N LEU A 26 -7.18 -14.40 7.38
CA LEU A 26 -6.42 -14.89 8.53
C LEU A 26 -7.09 -14.51 9.86
N ARG A 27 -7.94 -13.49 9.86
CA ARG A 27 -8.58 -12.95 11.07
C ARG A 27 -10.10 -13.16 11.09
N TYR A 28 -10.75 -13.06 9.94
CA TYR A 28 -12.20 -13.07 9.82
C TYR A 28 -12.66 -14.32 9.09
N ARG A 29 -13.52 -15.11 9.74
CA ARG A 29 -14.02 -16.37 9.18
C ARG A 29 -14.86 -16.13 7.94
N GLU A 30 -15.65 -15.07 7.95
CA GLU A 30 -16.54 -14.63 6.88
C GLU A 30 -15.75 -14.33 5.60
N ALA A 31 -14.55 -13.75 5.73
CA ALA A 31 -13.68 -13.49 4.59
C ALA A 31 -13.16 -14.79 3.97
N ARG A 32 -12.78 -15.77 4.80
CA ARG A 32 -12.34 -17.09 4.33
C ARG A 32 -13.47 -17.87 3.65
N GLU A 33 -14.66 -17.92 4.27
CA GLU A 33 -15.82 -18.60 3.70
C GLU A 33 -16.23 -17.98 2.37
N ALA A 34 -16.22 -16.65 2.25
CA ALA A 34 -16.50 -15.97 0.99
C ALA A 34 -15.47 -16.32 -0.10
N LEU A 35 -14.17 -16.41 0.23
CA LEU A 35 -13.14 -16.82 -0.73
C LEU A 35 -13.35 -18.27 -1.19
N GLU A 36 -13.65 -19.18 -0.27
CA GLU A 36 -13.94 -20.59 -0.57
C GLU A 36 -15.17 -20.73 -1.50
N GLU A 37 -16.25 -20.00 -1.22
CA GLU A 37 -17.45 -19.96 -2.08
C GLU A 37 -17.15 -19.43 -3.49
N MET A 38 -16.23 -18.46 -3.58
CA MET A 38 -15.75 -17.93 -4.86
C MET A 38 -14.70 -18.83 -5.55
N GLY A 39 -14.21 -19.87 -4.87
CA GLY A 39 -13.23 -20.81 -5.41
C GLY A 39 -11.77 -20.36 -5.31
N TYR A 40 -11.43 -19.47 -4.36
CA TYR A 40 -10.07 -18.96 -4.14
C TYR A 40 -9.54 -19.36 -2.77
N ALA A 41 -8.25 -19.69 -2.67
CA ALA A 41 -7.63 -20.07 -1.40
C ALA A 41 -7.15 -18.86 -0.59
N SER A 42 -6.98 -17.70 -1.22
CA SER A 42 -6.54 -16.46 -0.56
C SER A 42 -7.09 -15.21 -1.23
N THR A 43 -7.07 -14.10 -0.50
CA THR A 43 -7.40 -12.78 -1.03
C THR A 43 -6.51 -12.41 -2.21
N LEU A 44 -5.24 -12.83 -2.20
CA LEU A 44 -4.28 -12.50 -3.25
C LEU A 44 -4.46 -13.34 -4.52
N GLU A 45 -4.92 -14.59 -4.41
CA GLU A 45 -5.34 -15.37 -5.57
C GLU A 45 -6.58 -14.74 -6.23
N TYR A 46 -7.55 -14.33 -5.43
CA TYR A 46 -8.72 -13.61 -5.93
C TYR A 46 -8.32 -12.29 -6.60
N LEU A 47 -7.42 -11.53 -5.98
CA LEU A 47 -6.87 -10.30 -6.55
C LEU A 47 -6.21 -10.56 -7.91
N ALA A 48 -5.40 -11.62 -8.03
CA ALA A 48 -4.73 -11.96 -9.28
C ALA A 48 -5.74 -12.27 -10.40
N ALA A 49 -6.77 -13.06 -10.09
CA ALA A 49 -7.83 -13.40 -11.04
C ALA A 49 -8.63 -12.18 -11.47
N MET A 50 -9.02 -11.31 -10.53
CA MET A 50 -9.77 -10.10 -10.84
C MET A 50 -8.95 -9.06 -11.60
N SER A 51 -7.64 -8.96 -11.32
CA SER A 51 -6.73 -8.07 -12.05
C SER A 51 -6.61 -8.50 -13.51
N ARG A 52 -6.40 -9.79 -13.75
CA ARG A 52 -6.38 -10.37 -15.10
C ARG A 52 -7.69 -10.12 -15.83
N LEU A 53 -8.82 -10.44 -15.19
CA LEU A 53 -10.15 -10.26 -15.76
C LEU A 53 -10.42 -8.79 -16.14
N VAL A 54 -10.04 -7.83 -15.28
CA VAL A 54 -10.20 -6.41 -15.58
C VAL A 54 -9.36 -6.00 -16.79
N PHE A 55 -8.11 -6.43 -16.86
CA PHE A 55 -7.26 -6.12 -18.01
C PHE A 55 -7.81 -6.72 -19.31
N GLU A 56 -8.20 -7.99 -19.30
CA GLU A 56 -8.72 -8.69 -20.48
C GLU A 56 -10.03 -8.08 -21.01
N GLU A 57 -10.93 -7.69 -20.10
CA GLU A 57 -12.26 -7.19 -20.46
C GLU A 57 -12.31 -5.69 -20.76
N THR A 58 -11.35 -4.91 -20.26
CA THR A 58 -11.41 -3.43 -20.33
C THR A 58 -10.13 -2.77 -20.83
N GLY A 59 -9.01 -3.48 -20.89
CA GLY A 59 -7.70 -2.92 -21.20
C GLY A 59 -7.16 -1.96 -20.13
N LEU A 60 -7.87 -1.76 -19.00
CA LEU A 60 -7.35 -1.00 -17.87
C LEU A 60 -6.17 -1.74 -17.25
N LEU A 61 -5.09 -1.01 -17.01
CA LEU A 61 -3.85 -1.55 -16.45
C LEU A 61 -4.00 -1.71 -14.92
N PRO A 62 -3.86 -2.92 -14.36
CA PRO A 62 -3.99 -3.11 -12.92
C PRO A 62 -2.78 -2.55 -12.16
N HIS A 63 -3.05 -1.73 -11.15
CA HIS A 63 -2.08 -1.30 -10.13
C HIS A 63 -2.53 -1.88 -8.79
N LEU A 64 -1.66 -2.60 -8.08
CA LEU A 64 -2.06 -3.36 -6.89
C LEU A 64 -1.44 -2.80 -5.61
N ASN A 65 -2.26 -2.53 -4.60
CA ASN A 65 -1.82 -2.20 -3.24
C ASN A 65 -2.24 -3.31 -2.25
N PRO A 66 -1.56 -4.47 -2.26
CA PRO A 66 -1.98 -5.66 -1.53
C PRO A 66 -1.56 -5.72 -0.06
N GLY A 67 -0.83 -4.72 0.44
CA GLY A 67 -0.26 -4.78 1.79
C GLY A 67 1.05 -5.57 1.82
N VAL A 68 1.34 -6.20 2.97
CA VAL A 68 2.58 -6.96 3.18
C VAL A 68 2.45 -8.32 2.50
N ILE A 69 3.36 -8.61 1.57
CA ILE A 69 3.33 -9.83 0.77
C ILE A 69 4.71 -10.48 0.66
N SER A 70 4.70 -11.80 0.54
CA SER A 70 5.88 -12.64 0.36
C SER A 70 6.44 -12.54 -1.06
N ALA A 71 7.68 -13.01 -1.23
CA ALA A 71 8.34 -13.08 -2.54
C ALA A 71 7.50 -13.84 -3.59
N SER A 72 6.89 -14.98 -3.23
CA SER A 72 6.05 -15.76 -4.16
C SER A 72 4.76 -15.03 -4.53
N GLU A 73 4.16 -14.30 -3.58
CA GLU A 73 2.97 -13.48 -3.83
C GLU A 73 3.30 -12.30 -4.76
N ILE A 74 4.46 -11.66 -4.60
CA ILE A 74 4.96 -10.63 -5.53
C ILE A 74 5.12 -11.21 -6.93
N SER A 75 5.78 -12.37 -7.07
CA SER A 75 5.97 -13.01 -8.37
C SER A 75 4.64 -13.33 -9.05
N MET A 76 3.66 -13.85 -8.31
CA MET A 76 2.33 -14.15 -8.84
C MET A 76 1.61 -12.89 -9.33
N LEU A 77 1.60 -11.82 -8.53
CA LEU A 77 0.89 -10.59 -8.84
C LEU A 77 1.56 -9.79 -9.97
N ARG A 78 2.87 -9.96 -10.17
CA ARG A 78 3.64 -9.27 -11.22
C ARG A 78 3.15 -9.63 -12.62
N GLU A 79 2.69 -10.86 -12.79
CA GLU A 79 2.17 -11.35 -14.08
C GLU A 79 0.84 -10.67 -14.50
N VAL A 80 0.19 -9.94 -13.60
CA VAL A 80 -1.14 -9.36 -13.81
C VAL A 80 -1.22 -7.88 -13.46
N SER A 81 -0.09 -7.21 -13.24
CA SER A 81 -0.06 -5.79 -12.86
C SER A 81 1.07 -5.03 -13.54
N VAL A 82 0.84 -3.74 -13.78
CA VAL A 82 1.87 -2.83 -14.31
C VAL A 82 2.71 -2.20 -13.22
N SER A 83 2.15 -2.10 -12.01
CA SER A 83 2.81 -1.57 -10.82
C SER A 83 2.15 -2.16 -9.58
N MET A 84 2.92 -2.21 -8.49
CA MET A 84 2.40 -2.50 -7.17
C MET A 84 2.77 -1.39 -6.20
N GLY A 85 2.18 -1.38 -5.01
CA GLY A 85 2.56 -0.42 -4.01
C GLY A 85 2.23 -0.83 -2.58
N ILE A 86 3.00 -0.26 -1.68
CA ILE A 86 2.68 -0.17 -0.26
C ILE A 86 3.32 1.10 0.27
N MET A 87 2.58 1.89 1.04
CA MET A 87 3.18 3.02 1.77
C MET A 87 4.28 2.49 2.71
N LEU A 88 5.35 3.24 2.97
CA LEU A 88 6.20 2.96 4.13
C LEU A 88 5.53 3.46 5.41
N GLU A 89 4.72 4.51 5.30
CA GLU A 89 4.14 5.30 6.40
C GLU A 89 5.23 6.04 7.19
N THR A 90 6.10 5.30 7.87
CA THR A 90 7.25 5.78 8.64
C THR A 90 8.31 4.69 8.79
N SER A 91 9.58 5.08 8.89
CA SER A 91 10.68 4.20 9.30
C SER A 91 10.91 4.15 10.82
N SER A 92 10.12 4.91 11.61
CA SER A 92 10.31 5.02 13.05
C SER A 92 9.58 3.92 13.83
N TYR A 93 10.34 3.16 14.63
CA TYR A 93 9.80 2.18 15.57
C TYR A 93 9.02 2.80 16.73
N ARG A 94 9.30 4.07 17.05
CA ARG A 94 8.67 4.77 18.17
C ARG A 94 7.15 4.81 18.04
N LEU A 95 6.63 4.88 16.80
CA LEU A 95 5.18 4.90 16.55
C LEU A 95 4.51 3.53 16.76
N SER A 96 5.29 2.45 16.86
CA SER A 96 4.82 1.10 17.18
C SER A 96 4.90 0.78 18.68
N GLU A 97 5.47 1.68 19.49
CA GLU A 97 5.47 1.56 20.96
C GLU A 97 4.08 1.81 21.54
N LYS A 98 3.86 1.36 22.79
CA LYS A 98 2.56 1.52 23.47
C LYS A 98 2.14 2.99 23.50
N GLY A 99 0.99 3.28 22.89
CA GLY A 99 0.43 4.63 22.76
C GLY A 99 0.68 5.29 21.40
N GLY A 100 1.55 4.73 20.56
CA GLY A 100 1.74 5.15 19.17
C GLY A 100 0.62 4.66 18.25
N CYS A 101 0.52 5.29 17.07
CA CYS A 101 -0.54 5.03 16.09
C CYS A 101 -0.46 3.62 15.46
N HIS A 102 0.72 3.00 15.44
CA HIS A 102 0.95 1.66 14.91
C HIS A 102 1.04 0.60 16.01
N TYR A 103 0.77 0.96 17.27
CA TYR A 103 0.78 0.01 18.37
C TYR A 103 -0.26 -1.11 18.15
N GLY A 104 0.23 -2.35 18.07
CA GLY A 104 -0.60 -3.53 17.83
C GLY A 104 -0.88 -3.82 16.35
N SER A 105 -0.13 -3.21 15.43
CA SER A 105 -0.20 -3.45 13.98
C SER A 105 1.13 -4.01 13.46
N PRO A 106 1.36 -5.34 13.51
CA PRO A 106 2.61 -5.97 13.05
C PRO A 106 2.93 -5.68 11.57
N ASP A 107 1.90 -5.52 10.73
CA ASP A 107 1.98 -5.15 9.31
C ASP A 107 2.45 -3.70 9.06
N LYS A 108 2.51 -2.89 10.12
CA LYS A 108 2.97 -1.50 10.11
C LYS A 108 4.38 -1.34 10.69
N LEU A 109 5.04 -2.43 11.05
CA LEU A 109 6.43 -2.39 11.48
C LEU A 109 7.33 -1.97 10.30
N PRO A 110 8.28 -1.01 10.51
CA PRO A 110 9.14 -0.50 9.44
C PRO A 110 9.86 -1.58 8.64
N GLU A 111 10.46 -2.56 9.30
CA GLU A 111 11.21 -3.65 8.69
C GLU A 111 10.34 -4.51 7.77
N VAL A 112 9.11 -4.82 8.19
CA VAL A 112 8.18 -5.66 7.43
C VAL A 112 7.79 -4.98 6.11
N ARG A 113 7.57 -3.67 6.16
CA ARG A 113 7.24 -2.87 4.97
C ARG A 113 8.45 -2.68 4.08
N LEU A 114 9.61 -2.33 4.66
CA LEU A 114 10.87 -2.18 3.91
C LEU A 114 11.29 -3.49 3.23
N ASP A 115 11.08 -4.64 3.87
CA ASP A 115 11.37 -5.95 3.29
C ASP A 115 10.49 -6.25 2.07
N THR A 116 9.19 -5.91 2.14
CA THR A 116 8.26 -6.04 1.01
C THR A 116 8.69 -5.15 -0.16
N ILE A 117 9.06 -3.89 0.12
CA ILE A 117 9.52 -2.94 -0.90
C ILE A 117 10.84 -3.42 -1.51
N ALA A 118 11.80 -3.86 -0.69
CA ALA A 118 13.08 -4.39 -1.16
C ALA A 118 12.90 -5.65 -2.03
N GLU A 119 11.95 -6.52 -1.67
CA GLU A 119 11.66 -7.73 -2.45
C GLU A 119 11.01 -7.39 -3.80
N ALA A 120 10.11 -6.42 -3.85
CA ALA A 120 9.61 -5.89 -5.12
C ALA A 120 10.74 -5.34 -6.01
N GLY A 121 11.70 -4.65 -5.40
CA GLY A 121 12.92 -4.20 -6.07
C GLY A 121 13.78 -5.33 -6.64
N ARG A 122 14.03 -6.38 -5.84
CA ARG A 122 14.75 -7.59 -6.30
C ARG A 122 14.07 -8.25 -7.50
N GLN A 123 12.74 -8.26 -7.52
CA GLN A 123 11.94 -8.83 -8.61
C GLN A 123 11.67 -7.87 -9.77
N LYS A 124 12.23 -6.65 -9.74
CA LYS A 124 12.06 -5.62 -10.77
C LYS A 124 10.59 -5.29 -11.04
N VAL A 125 9.81 -5.16 -9.97
CA VAL A 125 8.42 -4.71 -10.02
C VAL A 125 8.42 -3.18 -9.91
N PRO A 126 7.89 -2.44 -10.89
CA PRO A 126 7.54 -1.03 -10.73
C PRO A 126 6.73 -0.80 -9.46
N PHE A 127 7.20 0.11 -8.60
CA PHE A 127 6.65 0.18 -7.25
C PHE A 127 6.33 1.60 -6.80
N THR A 128 5.20 1.75 -6.12
CA THR A 128 4.76 3.00 -5.50
C THR A 128 4.86 2.86 -3.98
N SER A 129 5.47 3.85 -3.34
CA SER A 129 5.53 3.91 -1.87
C SER A 129 5.34 5.35 -1.39
N GLY A 130 5.63 5.62 -0.14
CA GLY A 130 5.39 6.94 0.42
C GLY A 130 5.38 6.98 1.95
N ILE A 131 5.17 8.18 2.49
CA ILE A 131 5.11 8.43 3.92
C ILE A 131 3.75 9.01 4.30
N LEU A 132 3.35 8.78 5.55
CA LEU A 132 2.17 9.39 6.15
C LEU A 132 2.63 10.46 7.14
N ILE A 133 2.03 11.64 7.04
CA ILE A 133 2.35 12.78 7.91
C ILE A 133 1.18 13.11 8.85
N GLY A 134 1.49 13.58 10.06
CA GLY A 134 0.51 13.91 11.10
C GLY A 134 0.03 12.73 11.93
N ILE A 135 0.82 11.66 12.00
CA ILE A 135 0.58 10.47 12.85
C ILE A 135 1.37 10.49 14.16
N GLY A 136 2.06 11.59 14.44
CA GLY A 136 2.91 11.76 15.62
C GLY A 136 4.40 11.59 15.32
N GLU A 137 4.77 11.46 14.05
CA GLU A 137 6.14 11.53 13.56
C GLU A 137 6.71 12.96 13.65
N THR A 138 8.02 13.06 13.78
CA THR A 138 8.78 14.29 13.68
C THR A 138 9.24 14.53 12.24
N ARG A 139 9.61 15.77 11.90
CA ARG A 139 10.21 16.08 10.59
C ARG A 139 11.49 15.28 10.32
N GLN A 140 12.28 14.99 11.36
CA GLN A 140 13.46 14.13 11.24
C GLN A 140 13.05 12.72 10.80
N GLU A 141 12.06 12.11 11.45
CA GLU A 141 11.57 10.77 11.09
C GLU A 141 10.96 10.73 9.67
N ARG A 142 10.35 11.82 9.20
CA ARG A 142 9.92 11.93 7.78
C ARG A 142 11.11 11.86 6.82
N ILE A 143 12.17 12.64 7.09
CA ILE A 143 13.40 12.63 6.28
C ILE A 143 14.05 11.26 6.30
N GLU A 144 14.16 10.63 7.48
CA GLU A 144 14.72 9.27 7.62
C GLU A 144 13.93 8.24 6.81
N SER A 145 12.59 8.36 6.79
CA SER A 145 11.73 7.49 5.99
C SER A 145 11.95 7.69 4.48
N LEU A 146 12.06 8.94 4.03
CA LEU A 146 12.37 9.27 2.64
C LEU A 146 13.77 8.77 2.23
N LEU A 147 14.76 8.90 3.11
CA LEU A 147 16.12 8.39 2.88
C LEU A 147 16.14 6.85 2.81
N ALA A 148 15.32 6.17 3.60
CA ALA A 148 15.18 4.72 3.52
C ALA A 148 14.60 4.29 2.16
N LEU A 149 13.56 4.97 1.67
CA LEU A 149 12.99 4.73 0.33
C LEU A 149 14.01 5.05 -0.77
N ARG A 150 14.71 6.18 -0.65
CA ARG A 150 15.77 6.56 -1.59
C ARG A 150 16.85 5.49 -1.69
N LYS A 151 17.30 4.92 -0.56
CA LYS A 151 18.29 3.84 -0.55
C LYS A 151 17.81 2.62 -1.35
N LEU A 152 16.56 2.20 -1.18
CA LEU A 152 15.98 1.10 -1.94
C LEU A 152 15.84 1.42 -3.44
N HIS A 153 15.53 2.68 -3.78
CA HIS A 153 15.52 3.13 -5.16
C HIS A 153 16.94 3.17 -5.77
N GLU A 154 17.94 3.66 -5.05
CA GLU A 154 19.34 3.65 -5.50
C GLU A 154 19.87 2.23 -5.71
N GLU A 155 19.43 1.26 -4.90
CA GLU A 155 19.83 -0.14 -5.01
C GLU A 155 19.14 -0.88 -6.17
N PHE A 156 17.84 -0.68 -6.37
CA PHE A 156 17.04 -1.50 -7.31
C PHE A 156 16.42 -0.74 -8.48
N GLY A 157 16.36 0.59 -8.44
CA GLY A 157 15.78 1.44 -9.50
C GLY A 157 14.28 1.29 -9.73
N HIS A 158 13.55 0.70 -8.77
CA HIS A 158 12.18 0.20 -8.97
C HIS A 158 11.07 1.14 -8.49
N ILE A 159 11.37 2.07 -7.56
CA ILE A 159 10.36 3.01 -7.03
C ILE A 159 10.09 4.09 -8.07
N GLN A 160 8.85 4.19 -8.54
CA GLN A 160 8.43 5.14 -9.58
C GLN A 160 7.72 6.37 -9.01
N GLU A 161 7.07 6.22 -7.85
CA GLU A 161 6.27 7.26 -7.22
C GLU A 161 6.48 7.24 -5.71
N ILE A 162 6.57 8.45 -5.13
CA ILE A 162 6.58 8.70 -3.69
C ILE A 162 5.34 9.53 -3.34
N ILE A 163 4.45 8.95 -2.55
CA ILE A 163 3.25 9.60 -2.05
C ILE A 163 3.55 10.26 -0.69
N VAL A 164 3.22 11.54 -0.56
CA VAL A 164 3.14 12.22 0.73
C VAL A 164 1.67 12.34 1.11
N GLN A 165 1.22 11.48 2.01
CA GLN A 165 -0.17 11.45 2.44
C GLN A 165 -0.33 12.13 3.80
N ASN A 166 -1.35 12.98 3.95
CA ASN A 166 -1.70 13.53 5.25
C ASN A 166 -2.68 12.63 6.01
N PHE A 167 -2.47 12.51 7.32
CA PHE A 167 -3.44 11.93 8.24
C PHE A 167 -4.73 12.75 8.24
N ARG A 168 -5.86 12.03 8.27
CA ARG A 168 -7.20 12.56 8.44
C ARG A 168 -7.89 11.82 9.57
N ALA A 169 -8.39 12.55 10.55
CA ALA A 169 -9.09 11.97 11.69
C ALA A 169 -10.42 11.35 11.25
N LYS A 170 -10.75 10.18 11.79
CA LYS A 170 -11.99 9.44 11.50
C LYS A 170 -12.69 9.08 12.80
N ALA A 171 -14.00 9.32 12.87
CA ALA A 171 -14.81 9.20 14.09
C ALA A 171 -14.70 7.84 14.77
N ASP A 172 -14.66 6.75 14.00
CA ASP A 172 -14.64 5.37 14.54
C ASP A 172 -13.23 4.81 14.72
N THR A 173 -12.25 5.67 14.99
CA THR A 173 -10.84 5.28 15.19
C THR A 173 -10.31 5.77 16.52
N LYS A 174 -9.26 5.12 17.04
CA LYS A 174 -8.57 5.58 18.26
C LYS A 174 -7.99 6.99 18.13
N MET A 175 -7.81 7.47 16.90
CA MET A 175 -7.25 8.79 16.58
C MET A 175 -8.33 9.78 16.11
N ALA A 176 -9.61 9.58 16.45
CA ALA A 176 -10.72 10.46 16.06
C ALA A 176 -10.54 11.93 16.46
N HIS A 177 -9.74 12.21 17.50
CA HIS A 177 -9.46 13.55 18.00
C HIS A 177 -7.98 13.94 17.87
N ALA A 178 -7.19 13.16 17.14
CA ALA A 178 -5.80 13.51 16.88
C ALA A 178 -5.73 14.72 15.93
N PRO A 179 -4.74 15.62 16.11
CA PRO A 179 -4.57 16.76 15.22
C PRO A 179 -4.22 16.29 13.80
N GLU A 180 -4.82 16.91 12.81
CA GLU A 180 -4.46 16.73 11.41
C GLU A 180 -3.35 17.74 11.04
N PRO A 181 -2.41 17.37 10.17
CA PRO A 181 -1.40 18.32 9.69
C PRO A 181 -2.07 19.37 8.81
N ASP A 182 -1.61 20.61 8.93
CA ASP A 182 -2.08 21.69 8.08
C ASP A 182 -1.48 21.63 6.66
N ILE A 183 -1.94 22.52 5.80
CA ILE A 183 -1.46 22.59 4.41
C ILE A 183 0.02 22.97 4.32
N ALA A 184 0.55 23.75 5.27
CA ALA A 184 1.95 24.16 5.27
C ALA A 184 2.86 22.96 5.59
N GLU A 185 2.46 22.10 6.52
CA GLU A 185 3.14 20.84 6.82
C GLU A 185 3.11 19.87 5.64
N LEU A 186 1.99 19.79 4.92
CA LEU A 186 1.89 18.99 3.70
C LEU A 186 2.82 19.52 2.60
N CYS A 187 2.76 20.82 2.30
CA CYS A 187 3.63 21.44 1.30
C CYS A 187 5.11 21.31 1.66
N TRP A 188 5.48 21.48 2.94
CA TRP A 188 6.86 21.28 3.39
C TRP A 188 7.32 19.85 3.14
N SER A 189 6.48 18.87 3.48
CA SER A 189 6.83 17.44 3.32
C SER A 189 6.95 17.06 1.85
N ILE A 190 6.10 17.60 0.97
CA ILE A 190 6.20 17.44 -0.49
C ILE A 190 7.50 18.06 -1.04
N ALA A 191 7.88 19.25 -0.57
CA ALA A 191 9.08 19.92 -1.06
C ALA A 191 10.40 19.24 -0.63
N VAL A 192 10.35 18.41 0.42
CA VAL A 192 11.49 17.65 0.95
C VAL A 192 11.62 16.27 0.28
N ALA A 193 10.50 15.70 -0.18
CA ALA A 193 10.44 14.42 -0.89
C ALA A 193 11.02 14.55 -2.31
#